data_AF-A0A3G8HAX3-F1
#
_entry.id   AF-A0A3G8HAX3-F1
#
_cell.length_a   1.000
_cell.length_b   1.000
_cell.length_c   1.000
_cell.angle_alpha   90.00
_cell.angle_beta   90.00
_cell.angle_gamma   90.00
#
_symmetry.space_group_name_H-M   'P 1'
#
loop_
_entity.id
_entity.type
_entity.pdbx_description
1 polymer ?
#
loop_
_entity_poly.entity_id
_entity_poly.type
_entity_poly.pdbx_seq_one_letter_code
_entity_poly.pdbx_strand_id
1 'polypeptide(L)'
;MPQANPSAAKQNSVGNPFPASGDEASQRDKSDAILWIRTAMARHGITLAQLEAIGCFESSTARHAMHGPAKYKDAQGHCWDGIGELPEWLQRAVCAGQSIDHFKIA
;
A
#
# COMPACT_ATOMS: atom_id res chain seq x y z
N MET A 1 38.29 -47.15 -31.35
CA MET A 1 37.89 -45.82 -30.85
C MET A 1 36.69 -46.01 -29.90
N PRO A 2 36.81 -45.72 -28.60
CA PRO A 2 35.69 -45.67 -27.64
C PRO A 2 35.03 -44.27 -27.68
N GLN A 3 33.80 -43.99 -27.26
CA GLN A 3 32.71 -44.75 -26.65
C GLN A 3 31.40 -43.97 -26.92
N ALA A 4 30.26 -44.66 -26.84
CA ALA A 4 28.92 -44.07 -26.84
C ALA A 4 28.67 -43.20 -25.59
N ASN A 5 27.80 -42.19 -25.70
CA ASN A 5 26.97 -41.75 -24.58
C ASN A 5 25.57 -41.32 -25.08
N PRO A 6 24.46 -41.79 -24.47
CA PRO A 6 23.10 -41.57 -24.94
C PRO A 6 22.37 -40.42 -24.21
N SER A 7 21.27 -40.01 -24.83
CA SER A 7 20.18 -39.14 -24.36
C SER A 7 19.91 -39.13 -22.84
N ALA A 8 19.81 -37.93 -22.24
CA ALA A 8 18.85 -37.59 -21.17
C ALA A 8 18.98 -36.13 -20.72
N ALA A 9 17.87 -35.62 -20.16
CA ALA A 9 17.78 -34.46 -19.27
C ALA A 9 17.70 -33.06 -19.89
N LYS A 10 16.53 -32.82 -20.49
CA LYS A 10 15.73 -31.60 -20.34
C LYS A 10 15.89 -30.97 -18.95
N GLN A 11 16.65 -29.88 -18.85
CA GLN A 11 16.80 -28.91 -17.75
C GLN A 11 17.49 -27.70 -18.41
N ASN A 12 17.11 -26.43 -18.29
CA ASN A 12 16.61 -25.71 -17.13
C ASN A 12 16.13 -24.30 -17.56
N SER A 13 15.14 -23.79 -16.81
CA SER A 13 14.74 -22.38 -16.65
C SER A 13 14.33 -21.59 -17.89
N VAL A 14 13.06 -21.73 -18.24
CA VAL A 14 12.26 -20.56 -18.64
C VAL A 14 12.39 -19.55 -17.50
N GLY A 15 13.23 -18.53 -17.68
CA GLY A 15 13.31 -17.40 -16.75
C GLY A 15 11.92 -16.80 -16.65
N ASN A 16 11.31 -16.88 -15.46
CA ASN A 16 10.06 -16.22 -15.14
C ASN A 16 10.08 -14.77 -15.65
N PRO A 17 9.20 -14.37 -16.60
CA PRO A 17 8.81 -12.99 -16.72
C PRO A 17 7.66 -12.78 -15.73
N PHE A 18 7.96 -12.80 -14.43
CA PHE A 18 7.00 -12.29 -13.46
C PHE A 18 7.08 -10.76 -13.54
N PRO A 19 6.02 -10.07 -14.00
CA PRO A 19 6.01 -8.62 -13.97
C PRO A 19 6.10 -8.18 -12.50
N ALA A 20 7.05 -7.27 -12.23
CA ALA A 20 7.22 -6.64 -10.94
C ALA A 20 5.86 -6.19 -10.40
N SER A 21 5.49 -6.70 -9.23
CA SER A 21 4.32 -6.29 -8.47
C SER A 21 4.19 -4.77 -8.49
N GLY A 22 2.99 -4.25 -8.79
CA GLY A 22 2.72 -2.82 -8.98
C GLY A 22 3.17 -1.91 -7.81
N ASP A 23 3.44 -2.51 -6.66
CA ASP A 23 4.10 -1.90 -5.51
C ASP A 23 5.45 -1.28 -5.89
N GLU A 24 6.29 -1.94 -6.69
CA GLU A 24 7.63 -1.45 -7.04
C GLU A 24 7.60 -0.14 -7.83
N ALA A 25 6.63 0.01 -8.73
CA ALA A 25 6.42 1.25 -9.46
C ALA A 25 5.95 2.37 -8.52
N SER A 26 5.06 2.06 -7.58
CA SER A 26 4.64 3.01 -6.54
C SER A 26 5.80 3.40 -5.61
N GLN A 27 6.68 2.47 -5.26
CA GLN A 27 7.84 2.76 -4.42
C GLN A 27 8.86 3.64 -5.15
N ARG A 28 9.05 3.44 -6.46
CA ARG A 28 9.92 4.30 -7.28
C ARG A 28 9.36 5.71 -7.42
N ASP A 29 8.06 5.84 -7.70
CA ASP A 29 7.36 7.13 -7.77
C ASP A 29 7.49 7.90 -6.44
N LYS A 30 7.24 7.23 -5.31
CA LYS A 30 7.44 7.83 -3.98
C LYS A 30 8.89 8.27 -3.74
N SER A 31 9.86 7.45 -4.16
CA SER A 31 11.28 7.75 -3.99
C SER A 31 11.68 9.01 -4.77
N ASP A 32 11.18 9.14 -6.00
CA ASP A 32 11.39 10.31 -6.86
C ASP A 32 10.74 11.57 -6.26
N ALA A 33 9.49 11.45 -5.79
CA ALA A 33 8.79 12.52 -5.10
C ALA A 33 9.55 13.00 -3.84
N ILE A 34 10.09 12.08 -3.03
CA ILE A 34 10.88 12.42 -1.85
C ILE A 34 12.15 13.19 -2.25
N LEU A 35 12.85 12.75 -3.30
CA LEU A 35 14.05 13.43 -3.78
C LEU A 35 13.73 14.84 -4.28
N TRP A 36 12.62 15.00 -5.00
CA TRP A 36 12.14 16.29 -5.46
C TRP A 36 11.83 17.23 -4.29
N ILE A 37 11.10 16.77 -3.27
CA ILE A 37 10.79 17.56 -2.06
C ILE A 37 12.08 18.01 -1.37
N ARG A 38 13.03 17.11 -1.16
CA ARG A 38 14.32 17.44 -0.50
C ARG A 38 15.11 18.48 -1.30
N THR A 39 15.11 18.36 -2.62
CA THR A 39 15.78 19.32 -3.52
C THR A 39 15.09 20.68 -3.48
N ALA A 40 13.76 20.71 -3.49
CA ALA A 40 12.97 21.94 -3.36
C ALA A 40 13.21 22.62 -2.00
N MET A 41 13.19 21.87 -0.91
CA MET A 41 13.52 22.39 0.42
C MET A 41 14.91 23.03 0.45
N ALA A 42 15.92 22.34 -0.08
CA ALA A 42 17.29 22.87 -0.13
C ALA A 42 17.39 24.14 -1.00
N ARG A 43 16.77 24.15 -2.18
CA ARG A 43 16.78 25.29 -3.10
C ARG A 43 16.13 26.54 -2.50
N HIS A 44 15.06 26.37 -1.75
CA HIS A 44 14.29 27.47 -1.18
C HIS A 44 14.69 27.80 0.27
N GLY A 45 15.69 27.11 0.83
CA GLY A 45 16.11 27.29 2.22
C GLY A 45 15.00 26.97 3.22
N ILE A 46 14.07 26.09 2.85
CA ILE A 46 12.92 25.74 3.67
C ILE A 46 13.37 24.68 4.68
N THR A 47 13.23 25.00 5.96
CA THR A 47 13.52 24.09 7.07
C THR A 47 12.27 23.37 7.55
N LEU A 48 12.43 22.17 8.12
CA LEU A 48 11.32 21.41 8.71
C LEU A 48 10.52 22.25 9.72
N ALA A 49 11.22 22.99 10.58
CA ALA A 49 10.60 23.87 11.57
C ALA A 49 9.71 24.96 10.95
N GLN A 50 10.05 25.47 9.76
CA GLN A 50 9.20 26.42 9.05
C GLN A 50 7.95 25.76 8.48
N LEU A 51 8.03 24.52 7.99
CA LEU A 51 6.85 23.75 7.56
C LEU A 51 5.92 23.47 8.74
N GLU A 52 6.48 23.15 9.90
CA GLU A 52 5.72 22.94 11.14
C GLU A 52 5.06 24.24 11.62
N ALA A 53 5.79 25.35 11.61
CA ALA A 53 5.27 26.66 12.03
C ALA A 53 4.10 27.15 11.17
N ILE A 54 4.06 26.79 9.88
CA ILE A 54 2.95 27.12 8.98
C ILE A 54 1.86 26.02 8.94
N GLY A 55 1.98 24.98 9.77
CA GLY A 55 0.98 23.90 9.85
C GLY A 55 0.90 23.02 8.59
N CYS A 56 1.98 22.90 7.82
CA CYS A 56 2.02 22.13 6.57
C CYS A 56 1.77 20.63 6.79
N PHE A 57 2.10 20.13 7.98
CA PHE A 57 1.80 18.77 8.40
C PHE A 57 0.55 18.76 9.26
N GLU A 58 -0.61 18.60 8.64
CA GLU A 58 -1.77 18.10 9.38
C GLU A 58 -1.39 16.72 9.91
N SER A 59 -1.33 16.61 11.24
CA SER A 59 -1.19 15.33 11.92
C SER A 59 -2.15 14.35 11.24
N SER A 60 -1.70 13.14 10.86
CA SER A 60 -2.60 12.18 10.20
C SER A 60 -3.87 11.91 11.01
N THR A 61 -3.85 12.19 12.32
CA THR A 61 -5.01 12.22 13.22
C THR A 61 -6.04 13.30 12.89
N ALA A 62 -5.65 14.48 12.37
CA ALA A 62 -6.56 15.56 11.99
C ALA A 62 -7.28 15.25 10.67
N ARG A 63 -6.60 14.64 9.69
CA ARG A 63 -7.25 14.16 8.45
C ARG A 63 -8.15 12.94 8.70
N HIS A 64 -7.77 12.06 9.62
CA HIS A 64 -8.63 11.00 10.16
C HIS A 64 -9.64 11.49 11.22
N ALA A 65 -9.70 12.79 11.52
CA ALA A 65 -10.75 13.36 12.37
C ALA A 65 -11.87 14.00 11.54
N MET A 66 -11.62 14.31 10.25
CA MET A 66 -12.64 14.82 9.33
C MET A 66 -13.57 13.73 8.81
N HIS A 67 -13.03 12.53 8.60
CA HIS A 67 -13.81 11.30 8.57
C HIS A 67 -13.83 10.84 10.03
N GLY A 68 -14.97 10.43 10.59
CA GLY A 68 -15.00 9.99 11.99
C GLY A 68 -13.99 8.85 12.24
N PRO A 69 -13.83 8.38 13.49
CA PRO A 69 -13.08 7.14 13.70
C PRO A 69 -13.74 6.07 12.82
N ALA A 70 -13.01 5.58 11.81
CA ALA A 70 -13.45 4.45 11.03
C ALA A 70 -13.91 3.39 12.04
N LYS A 71 -15.18 3.00 11.99
CA LYS A 71 -15.72 2.08 13.00
C LYS A 71 -15.34 0.65 12.68
N TYR A 72 -15.13 0.37 11.39
CA TYR A 72 -14.86 -0.96 10.87
C TYR A 72 -13.64 -0.93 9.94
N LYS A 73 -12.80 -1.96 10.00
CA LYS A 73 -11.62 -2.17 9.17
C LYS A 73 -11.45 -3.65 8.82
N ASP A 74 -11.11 -3.93 7.56
CA ASP A 74 -10.76 -5.26 7.06
C ASP A 74 -9.26 -5.56 7.16
N ALA A 75 -8.90 -6.84 7.07
CA ALA A 75 -7.51 -7.31 7.01
C ALA A 75 -6.74 -6.75 5.81
N GLN A 76 -7.44 -6.39 4.72
CA GLN A 76 -6.85 -5.75 3.53
C GLN A 76 -6.64 -4.23 3.69
N GLY A 77 -7.00 -3.66 4.84
CA GLY A 77 -6.81 -2.23 5.12
C GLY A 77 -7.97 -1.34 4.68
N HIS A 78 -9.06 -1.91 4.14
CA HIS A 78 -10.29 -1.16 3.89
C HIS A 78 -10.92 -0.70 5.21
N CYS A 79 -11.41 0.53 5.26
CA CYS A 79 -12.07 1.11 6.43
C CYS A 79 -13.47 1.63 6.08
N TRP A 80 -14.39 1.55 7.03
CA TRP A 80 -15.76 2.07 6.91
C TRP A 80 -16.20 2.73 8.20
N ASP A 81 -16.70 3.96 8.09
CA ASP A 81 -17.12 4.80 9.21
C ASP A 81 -18.47 4.40 9.83
N GLY A 82 -19.15 3.41 9.25
CA GLY A 82 -20.50 3.00 9.68
C GLY A 82 -21.61 3.93 9.18
N ILE A 83 -21.30 4.84 8.26
CA ILE A 83 -22.21 5.82 7.68
C ILE A 83 -22.37 5.53 6.20
N GLY A 84 -23.62 5.42 5.72
CA GLY A 84 -23.93 5.19 4.31
C GLY A 84 -24.09 3.72 3.93
N GLU A 85 -23.92 3.42 2.64
CA GLU A 85 -24.09 2.08 2.06
C GLU A 85 -22.99 1.12 2.52
N LEU A 86 -23.35 -0.14 2.72
CA LEU A 86 -22.43 -1.19 3.14
C LEU A 86 -21.47 -1.51 1.98
N PRO A 87 -20.16 -1.24 2.11
CA PRO A 87 -19.22 -1.44 1.01
C PRO A 87 -19.08 -2.91 0.65
N GLU A 88 -18.71 -3.21 -0.60
CA GLU A 88 -18.69 -4.59 -1.12
C GLU A 88 -17.84 -5.56 -0.29
N TRP A 89 -16.73 -5.09 0.29
CA TRP A 89 -15.89 -5.92 1.15
C TRP A 89 -16.63 -6.37 2.42
N LEU A 90 -17.44 -5.47 3.00
CA LEU A 90 -18.18 -5.73 4.22
C LEU A 90 -19.47 -6.50 3.92
N GLN A 91 -20.14 -6.20 2.81
CA GLN A 91 -21.27 -6.97 2.32
C GLN A 91 -20.88 -8.42 2.03
N ARG A 92 -19.74 -8.65 1.34
CA ARG A 92 -19.24 -9.99 1.05
C ARG A 92 -18.92 -10.76 2.32
N ALA A 93 -18.30 -10.13 3.31
CA ALA A 93 -18.01 -10.74 4.60
C ALA A 93 -19.29 -11.13 5.36
N VAL A 94 -20.28 -10.23 5.40
CA VAL A 94 -21.58 -10.49 6.03
C VAL A 94 -22.34 -11.60 5.31
N CYS A 95 -22.35 -11.60 3.98
CA CYS A 95 -22.92 -12.68 3.16
C CYS A 95 -22.19 -14.03 3.36
N ALA A 96 -20.90 -14.00 3.68
CA ALA A 96 -20.11 -15.18 4.04
C ALA A 96 -20.36 -15.68 5.48
N GLY A 97 -21.25 -15.01 6.23
CA GLY A 97 -21.59 -15.34 7.61
C GLY A 97 -20.64 -14.74 8.65
N GLN A 98 -19.71 -13.85 8.26
CA GLN A 98 -18.94 -13.09 9.25
C GLN A 98 -19.79 -11.99 9.88
N SER A 99 -19.65 -11.86 11.19
CA SER A 99 -20.26 -10.75 11.92
C SER A 99 -19.52 -9.46 11.67
N ILE A 100 -20.27 -8.37 11.42
CA ILE A 100 -19.73 -7.02 11.23
C ILE A 100 -18.87 -6.53 12.41
N ASP A 101 -19.16 -7.02 13.62
CA ASP A 101 -18.39 -6.73 14.84
C ASP A 101 -16.95 -7.23 14.76
N HIS A 102 -16.67 -8.27 13.97
CA HIS A 102 -15.31 -8.76 13.74
C HIS A 102 -14.42 -7.73 13.05
N PHE A 103 -15.03 -6.85 12.23
CA PHE A 103 -14.33 -5.78 11.55
C PHE A 103 -14.23 -4.53 12.42
N LYS A 104 -14.87 -4.49 13.59
CA LYS A 104 -14.89 -3.29 14.41
C LYS A 104 -13.51 -2.99 14.96
N ILE A 105 -13.01 -1.79 14.73
CA ILE A 105 -11.78 -1.30 15.36
C ILE A 105 -12.18 -0.60 16.68
N ALA A 106 -11.69 -1.16 17.78
CA ALA A 106 -11.97 -0.73 19.15
C ALA A 106 -11.31 0.61 19.49
#